data_AF-A0AAV9E390-F1
#
_entry.id   AF-A0AAV9E390-F1
#
_cell.length_a   1.000
_cell.length_b   1.000
_cell.length_c   1.000
_cell.angle_alpha   90.00
_cell.angle_beta   90.00
_cell.angle_gamma   90.00
#
_symmetry.space_group_name_H-M   'P 1'
#
loop_
_entity.id
_entity.type
_entity.pdbx_description
1 polymer ?
#
loop_
_entity_poly.entity_id
_entity_poly.type
_entity_poly.pdbx_seq_one_letter_code
_entity_poly.pdbx_strand_id
1 'polypeptide(L)'
;MSAPKDNECVYTIYVQTGYVIKGGTDSKISLSIGDAKGKQVHVADLESWGLMKEGHDYYERGNLDIFSGRGPCLSTPLCSLNLTSDGSGSHHGWYCDDVEVTATGSRVPCSQSLFYVRQWLANDAPPYQLSAFVDGCSPSNAAAGVGGGKRVFGDERGGGVVA
;
A
#
# COMPACT_ATOMS: atom_id res chain seq x y z
N MET A 1 -9.88 25.96 -6.48
CA MET A 1 -8.65 25.14 -6.43
C MET A 1 -7.67 25.85 -5.49
N SER A 2 -7.48 25.35 -4.26
CA SER A 2 -6.48 25.91 -3.35
C SER A 2 -5.08 25.57 -3.87
N ALA A 3 -4.15 26.52 -3.81
CA ALA A 3 -2.74 26.26 -4.10
C ALA A 3 -2.24 25.07 -3.26
N PRO A 4 -1.32 24.24 -3.79
CA PRO A 4 -0.67 23.21 -2.98
C PRO A 4 -0.06 23.91 -1.76
N LYS A 5 -0.40 23.47 -0.55
CA LYS A 5 0.35 23.91 0.63
C LYS A 5 1.80 23.48 0.39
N ASP A 6 2.77 24.32 0.71
CA ASP A 6 4.21 24.10 0.41
C ASP A 6 4.82 22.79 0.99
N ASN A 7 4.02 21.96 1.68
CA ASN A 7 4.37 20.67 2.28
C ASN A 7 3.43 19.52 1.84
N GLU A 8 2.74 19.62 0.71
CA GLU A 8 1.96 18.50 0.14
C GLU A 8 2.76 17.71 -0.90
N CYS A 9 2.62 16.38 -0.83
CA CYS A 9 3.21 15.43 -1.75
C CYS A 9 2.10 14.65 -2.47
N VAL A 10 2.37 14.26 -3.71
CA VAL A 10 1.56 13.31 -4.48
C VAL A 10 2.06 11.92 -4.19
N TYR A 11 1.13 11.03 -3.84
CA TYR A 11 1.36 9.62 -3.61
C TYR A 11 0.75 8.85 -4.77
N THR A 12 1.57 8.12 -5.52
CA THR A 12 1.13 7.14 -6.52
C THR A 12 1.31 5.75 -5.93
N ILE A 13 0.23 4.98 -5.90
CA ILE A 13 0.17 3.68 -5.25
C ILE A 13 -0.22 2.64 -6.31
N TYR A 14 0.54 1.56 -6.37
CA TYR A 14 0.25 0.40 -7.18
C TYR A 14 -0.05 -0.76 -6.23
N VAL A 15 -1.20 -1.40 -6.38
CA VAL A 15 -1.61 -2.54 -5.57
C VAL A 15 -1.71 -3.74 -6.49
N GLN A 16 -0.89 -4.77 -6.24
CA GLN A 16 -0.97 -6.04 -6.94
C GLN A 16 -1.85 -7.00 -6.14
N THR A 17 -3.01 -7.35 -6.69
CA THR A 17 -3.82 -8.45 -6.18
C THR A 17 -3.25 -9.76 -6.69
N GLY A 18 -3.12 -10.75 -5.80
CA GLY A 18 -2.49 -12.01 -6.16
C GLY A 18 -3.30 -12.87 -7.10
N TYR A 19 -2.61 -13.77 -7.80
CA TYR A 19 -3.22 -14.67 -8.79
C TYR A 19 -3.88 -15.92 -8.16
N VAL A 20 -3.90 -16.01 -6.83
CA VAL A 20 -4.51 -17.15 -6.10
C VAL A 20 -6.01 -17.24 -6.36
N ILE A 21 -6.56 -18.45 -6.30
CA ILE A 21 -7.99 -18.69 -6.52
C ILE A 21 -8.78 -17.91 -5.46
N LYS A 22 -9.78 -17.13 -5.91
CA LYS A 22 -10.58 -16.21 -5.07
C LYS A 22 -9.76 -15.12 -4.37
N GLY A 23 -8.62 -14.72 -4.95
CA GLY A 23 -7.77 -13.67 -4.37
C GLY A 23 -8.29 -12.25 -4.50
N GLY A 24 -9.40 -12.01 -5.21
CA GLY A 24 -9.99 -10.67 -5.39
C GLY A 24 -11.05 -10.32 -4.35
N THR A 25 -11.42 -9.05 -4.24
CA THR A 25 -12.38 -8.59 -3.22
C THR A 25 -13.26 -7.42 -3.64
N ASP A 26 -14.48 -7.37 -3.08
CA ASP A 26 -15.41 -6.24 -3.16
C ASP A 26 -15.38 -5.35 -1.89
N SER A 27 -14.48 -5.65 -0.94
CA SER A 27 -14.38 -4.92 0.33
C SER A 27 -13.76 -3.54 0.15
N LYS A 28 -14.05 -2.63 1.10
CA LYS A 28 -13.34 -1.35 1.14
C LYS A 28 -11.96 -1.52 1.74
N ILE A 29 -10.96 -1.02 1.03
CA ILE A 29 -9.57 -1.09 1.43
C ILE A 29 -9.10 0.27 1.94
N SER A 30 -8.60 0.29 3.18
CA SER A 30 -7.95 1.45 3.78
C SER A 30 -6.44 1.24 3.83
N LEU A 31 -5.70 2.35 3.74
CA LEU A 31 -4.25 2.34 3.67
C LEU A 31 -3.65 3.42 4.57
N SER A 32 -2.63 3.05 5.34
CA SER A 32 -1.73 4.00 6.01
C SER A 32 -0.29 3.74 5.59
N ILE A 33 0.42 4.80 5.22
CA ILE A 33 1.85 4.75 4.87
C ILE A 33 2.60 5.68 5.80
N GLY A 34 3.77 5.28 6.30
CA GLY A 34 4.54 6.06 7.27
C GLY A 34 6.04 6.18 7.02
N ASP A 35 6.65 7.15 7.69
CA ASP A 35 8.10 7.38 7.70
C ASP A 35 8.76 7.02 9.04
N ALA A 36 10.09 7.04 9.08
CA ALA A 36 10.86 6.69 10.27
C ALA A 36 10.73 7.71 11.41
N LYS A 37 10.07 8.85 11.18
CA LYS A 37 9.76 9.86 12.21
C LYS A 37 8.38 9.64 12.82
N GLY A 38 7.66 8.59 12.42
CA GLY A 38 6.31 8.28 12.88
C GLY A 38 5.22 9.15 12.25
N LYS A 39 5.52 9.92 11.19
CA LYS A 39 4.48 10.60 10.42
C LYS A 39 3.82 9.62 9.47
N GLN A 40 2.52 9.81 9.23
CA GLN A 40 1.74 8.92 8.36
C GLN A 40 0.77 9.70 7.46
N VAL A 41 0.44 9.09 6.32
CA VAL A 41 -0.69 9.44 5.46
C VAL A 41 -1.69 8.29 5.54
N HIS A 42 -2.94 8.59 5.86
CA HIS A 42 -4.03 7.62 5.94
C HIS A 42 -5.11 7.92 4.89
N VAL A 43 -5.56 6.88 4.22
CA VAL A 43 -6.64 6.89 3.23
C VAL A 43 -7.68 5.88 3.71
N ALA A 44 -8.86 6.37 4.09
CA ALA A 44 -9.92 5.53 4.65
C ALA A 44 -10.57 4.61 3.61
N ASP A 45 -10.59 5.05 2.36
CA ASP A 45 -11.09 4.29 1.22
C ASP A 45 -10.18 4.58 0.02
N LEU A 46 -9.34 3.61 -0.34
CA LEU A 46 -8.31 3.77 -1.35
C LEU A 46 -8.90 3.97 -2.75
N GLU A 47 -10.11 3.48 -3.03
CA GLU A 47 -10.80 3.74 -4.31
C GLU A 47 -11.12 5.21 -4.52
N SER A 48 -11.24 6.01 -3.44
CA SER A 48 -11.39 7.46 -3.57
C SER A 48 -10.19 8.15 -4.26
N TRP A 49 -9.06 7.45 -4.35
CA TRP A 49 -7.86 7.86 -5.06
C TRP A 49 -7.67 7.10 -6.38
N GLY A 50 -8.65 6.32 -6.82
CA GLY A 50 -8.58 5.49 -8.03
C GLY A 50 -8.21 6.28 -9.29
N LEU A 51 -7.25 5.75 -10.06
CA LEU A 51 -6.85 6.28 -11.36
C LEU A 51 -7.24 5.39 -12.55
N MET A 52 -7.96 4.31 -12.30
CA MET A 52 -8.42 3.41 -13.36
C MET A 52 -9.62 4.02 -14.09
N LYS A 53 -10.00 3.41 -15.22
CA LYS A 53 -11.15 3.85 -16.01
C LYS A 53 -12.45 3.82 -15.18
N GLU A 54 -13.43 4.62 -15.60
CA GLU A 54 -14.76 4.62 -14.98
C GLU A 54 -15.37 3.20 -15.04
N GLY A 55 -15.98 2.77 -13.93
CA GLY A 55 -16.56 1.43 -13.78
C GLY A 55 -15.52 0.30 -13.72
N HIS A 56 -14.24 0.61 -13.51
CA HIS A 56 -13.23 -0.41 -13.20
C HIS A 56 -13.52 -1.07 -11.87
N ASP A 57 -13.39 -2.40 -11.86
CA ASP A 57 -13.57 -3.23 -10.68
C ASP A 57 -12.20 -3.44 -10.02
N TYR A 58 -12.00 -2.80 -8.87
CA TYR A 58 -10.72 -2.77 -8.18
C TYR A 58 -10.49 -4.06 -7.39
N TYR A 59 -9.23 -4.35 -7.10
CA TYR A 59 -8.80 -5.46 -6.26
C TYR A 59 -9.18 -6.83 -6.78
N GLU A 60 -9.37 -6.95 -8.10
CA GLU A 60 -9.69 -8.21 -8.74
C GLU A 60 -8.47 -9.10 -8.94
N ARG A 61 -8.69 -10.42 -8.94
CA ARG A 61 -7.64 -11.43 -8.97
C ARG A 61 -6.63 -11.19 -10.11
N GLY A 62 -5.36 -11.00 -9.75
CA GLY A 62 -4.27 -10.78 -10.71
C GLY A 62 -4.19 -9.36 -11.27
N ASN A 63 -5.10 -8.46 -10.91
CA ASN A 63 -5.05 -7.08 -11.37
C ASN A 63 -3.98 -6.27 -10.64
N LEU A 64 -3.41 -5.34 -11.40
CA LEU A 64 -2.59 -4.26 -10.89
C LEU A 64 -3.43 -2.99 -10.93
N ASP A 65 -3.79 -2.49 -9.75
CA ASP A 65 -4.60 -1.29 -9.59
C ASP A 65 -3.76 -0.08 -9.22
N ILE A 66 -4.10 1.07 -9.78
CA ILE A 66 -3.33 2.30 -9.64
C ILE A 66 -4.19 3.37 -8.97
N PHE A 67 -3.61 4.00 -7.95
CA PHE A 67 -4.22 5.07 -7.18
C PHE A 67 -3.28 6.27 -7.12
N SER A 68 -3.84 7.47 -7.04
CA SER A 68 -3.08 8.69 -6.79
C SER A 68 -3.86 9.70 -5.98
N GLY A 69 -3.22 10.20 -4.93
CA GLY A 69 -3.79 11.27 -4.12
C GLY A 69 -2.74 12.17 -3.49
N ARG A 70 -3.23 13.13 -2.71
CA ARG A 70 -2.39 14.15 -2.06
C ARG A 70 -2.45 13.98 -0.54
N GLY A 71 -1.31 14.19 0.10
CA GLY A 71 -1.19 14.19 1.55
C GLY A 71 0.02 15.01 2.01
N PRO A 72 0.22 15.17 3.32
CA PRO A 72 1.43 15.80 3.85
C PRO A 72 2.68 15.04 3.37
N CYS A 73 3.75 15.76 3.04
CA CYS A 73 5.02 15.15 2.67
C CYS A 73 5.63 14.37 3.85
N LEU A 74 5.97 13.11 3.59
CA LEU A 74 6.68 12.23 4.49
C LEU A 74 8.19 12.27 4.22
N SER A 75 8.98 11.91 5.23
CA SER A 75 10.44 11.74 5.08
C SER A 75 10.74 10.49 4.28
N THR A 76 11.88 10.49 3.58
CA THR A 76 12.34 9.33 2.84
C THR A 76 13.26 8.43 3.69
N PRO A 77 13.23 7.10 3.50
CA PRO A 77 12.22 6.35 2.74
C PRO A 77 10.88 6.26 3.49
N LEU A 78 9.78 6.08 2.74
CA LEU A 78 8.57 5.49 3.29
C LEU A 78 8.93 4.08 3.79
N CYS A 79 8.57 3.73 5.01
CA CYS A 79 9.09 2.53 5.64
C CYS A 79 8.05 1.71 6.39
N SER A 80 6.82 2.21 6.53
CA SER A 80 5.73 1.42 7.09
C SER A 80 4.49 1.45 6.20
N LEU A 81 3.78 0.33 6.18
CA LEU A 81 2.52 0.12 5.50
C LEU A 81 1.55 -0.56 6.46
N ASN A 82 0.34 -0.03 6.60
CA ASN A 82 -0.81 -0.72 7.15
C ASN A 82 -1.91 -0.75 6.08
N LEU A 83 -2.31 -1.95 5.68
CA LEU A 83 -3.35 -2.19 4.70
C LEU A 83 -4.48 -2.94 5.40
N THR A 84 -5.71 -2.44 5.33
CA THR A 84 -6.84 -3.02 6.07
C THR A 84 -8.08 -3.11 5.19
N SER A 85 -8.64 -4.30 5.09
CA SER A 85 -9.96 -4.57 4.51
C SER A 85 -11.05 -4.37 5.55
N ASP A 86 -12.20 -3.83 5.16
CA ASP A 86 -13.38 -3.78 6.02
C ASP A 86 -14.15 -5.13 6.09
N GLY A 87 -13.75 -6.12 5.27
CA GLY A 87 -14.35 -7.45 5.25
C GLY A 87 -15.81 -7.46 4.81
N SER A 88 -16.27 -6.44 4.10
CA SER A 88 -17.64 -6.35 3.58
C SER A 88 -17.80 -7.04 2.22
N GLY A 89 -19.05 -7.31 1.82
CA GLY A 89 -19.37 -7.91 0.52
C GLY A 89 -19.38 -9.45 0.51
N SER A 90 -19.83 -10.02 -0.60
CA SER A 90 -19.87 -11.48 -0.81
C SER A 90 -18.49 -12.09 -1.06
N HIS A 91 -17.58 -11.32 -1.65
CA HIS A 91 -16.18 -11.66 -1.88
C HIS A 91 -15.28 -10.83 -0.96
N HIS A 92 -15.38 -11.05 0.35
CA HIS A 92 -14.70 -10.21 1.35
C HIS A 92 -13.24 -10.60 1.62
N GLY A 93 -12.85 -11.83 1.26
CA GLY A 93 -11.49 -12.31 1.43
C GLY A 93 -10.59 -11.82 0.30
N TRP A 94 -9.51 -11.13 0.63
CA TRP A 94 -8.59 -10.57 -0.35
C TRP A 94 -7.18 -11.14 -0.19
N TYR A 95 -6.48 -11.44 -1.27
CA TYR A 95 -5.06 -11.77 -1.23
C TYR A 95 -4.25 -10.68 -1.94
N CYS A 96 -3.55 -9.88 -1.15
CA CYS A 96 -2.66 -8.84 -1.67
C CYS A 96 -1.23 -9.38 -1.78
N ASP A 97 -0.62 -9.29 -2.97
CA ASP A 97 0.77 -9.66 -3.19
C ASP A 97 1.70 -8.56 -2.67
N ASP A 98 1.58 -7.35 -3.23
CA ASP A 98 2.42 -6.23 -2.88
C ASP A 98 1.76 -4.86 -3.12
N VAL A 99 2.34 -3.86 -2.45
CA VAL A 99 1.98 -2.46 -2.61
C VAL A 99 3.25 -1.66 -2.90
N GLU A 100 3.30 -1.00 -4.05
CA GLU A 100 4.36 -0.05 -4.38
C GLU A 100 3.86 1.37 -4.22
N VAL A 101 4.61 2.19 -3.48
CA VAL A 101 4.27 3.58 -3.19
C VAL A 101 5.39 4.49 -3.66
N THR A 102 5.03 5.48 -4.47
CA THR A 102 5.91 6.59 -4.85
C THR A 102 5.37 7.90 -4.28
N ALA A 103 6.18 8.60 -3.48
CA ALA A 103 5.90 9.95 -3.01
C ALA A 103 6.77 10.98 -3.75
N THR A 104 6.12 12.02 -4.28
CA THR A 104 6.78 13.13 -4.99
C THR A 104 6.29 14.48 -4.47
N GLY A 105 7.19 15.44 -4.30
CA GLY A 105 6.86 16.77 -3.82
C GLY A 105 7.82 17.82 -4.37
N SER A 106 7.38 19.08 -4.40
CA SER A 106 8.24 20.18 -4.86
C SER A 106 9.41 20.36 -3.90
N ARG A 107 10.64 20.22 -4.41
CA ARG A 107 11.89 20.30 -3.61
C ARG A 107 11.99 19.25 -2.48
N VAL A 108 11.20 18.18 -2.56
CA VAL A 108 11.29 17.02 -1.68
C VAL A 108 11.88 15.87 -2.48
N PRO A 109 12.89 15.13 -1.97
CA PRO A 109 13.40 13.95 -2.66
C PRO A 109 12.28 12.94 -2.92
N CYS A 110 12.26 12.37 -4.12
CA CYS A 110 11.34 11.28 -4.43
C CYS A 110 11.60 10.09 -3.50
N SER A 111 10.52 9.46 -3.05
CA SER A 111 10.60 8.21 -2.29
C SER A 111 9.83 7.13 -3.03
N GLN A 112 10.45 5.98 -3.24
CA GLN A 112 9.80 4.81 -3.83
C GLN A 112 10.04 3.61 -2.92
N SER A 113 8.96 2.96 -2.50
CA SER A 113 9.01 1.80 -1.59
C SER A 113 8.03 0.73 -2.03
N LEU A 114 8.48 -0.52 -2.04
CA LEU A 114 7.70 -1.71 -2.29
C LEU A 114 7.54 -2.48 -0.98
N PHE A 115 6.31 -2.82 -0.68
CA PHE A 115 5.93 -3.58 0.50
C PHE A 115 5.35 -4.90 0.03
N TYR A 116 6.07 -5.98 0.26
CA TYR A 116 5.52 -7.32 0.08
C TYR A 116 4.55 -7.63 1.22
N VAL A 117 3.27 -7.79 0.84
CA VAL A 117 2.18 -8.14 1.76
C VAL A 117 2.03 -9.66 1.81
N ARG A 118 1.80 -10.29 0.64
CA ARG A 118 1.70 -11.74 0.43
C ARG A 118 0.91 -12.49 1.49
N GLN A 119 -0.26 -11.99 1.84
CA GLN A 119 -1.14 -12.63 2.80
C GLN A 119 -2.60 -12.39 2.46
N TRP A 120 -3.45 -13.27 2.99
CA TRP A 120 -4.89 -13.02 3.01
C TRP A 120 -5.22 -11.91 4.01
N LEU A 121 -6.06 -10.97 3.59
CA LEU A 121 -6.80 -10.04 4.43
C LEU A 121 -8.24 -10.57 4.49
N ALA A 122 -8.47 -11.57 5.33
CA ALA A 122 -9.71 -12.33 5.39
C ALA A 122 -9.91 -12.94 6.79
N ASN A 123 -11.16 -13.20 7.18
CA ASN A 123 -11.48 -13.92 8.42
C ASN A 123 -11.64 -15.43 8.22
N ASP A 124 -11.71 -15.90 6.97
CA ASP A 124 -11.94 -17.29 6.60
C ASP A 124 -10.71 -17.97 5.96
N ALA A 125 -9.60 -17.24 5.79
CA ALA A 125 -8.31 -17.77 5.34
C ALA A 125 -7.17 -17.30 6.28
N PRO A 126 -6.16 -18.16 6.57
CA PRO A 126 -4.98 -17.75 7.33
C PRO A 126 -4.30 -16.52 6.72
N PRO A 127 -3.88 -15.53 7.52
CA PRO A 127 -3.74 -15.53 8.98
C PRO A 127 -5.00 -15.18 9.79
N TYR A 128 -6.19 -15.18 9.18
CA TYR A 128 -7.47 -14.81 9.82
C TYR A 128 -7.48 -13.38 10.36
N GLN A 129 -6.90 -12.46 9.58
CA GLN A 129 -6.76 -11.05 9.91
C GLN A 129 -7.24 -10.24 8.72
N LEU A 130 -7.93 -9.13 8.98
CA LEU A 130 -8.33 -8.17 7.94
C LEU A 130 -7.28 -7.08 7.70
N SER A 131 -6.14 -7.14 8.39
CA SER A 131 -5.08 -6.14 8.30
C SER A 131 -3.72 -6.78 8.04
N ALA A 132 -2.91 -6.11 7.24
CA ALA A 132 -1.50 -6.39 7.03
C ALA A 132 -0.66 -5.21 7.50
N PHE A 133 0.37 -5.47 8.30
CA PHE A 133 1.32 -4.45 8.72
C PHE A 133 2.74 -4.85 8.32
N VAL A 134 3.40 -3.96 7.58
CA VAL A 134 4.81 -4.11 7.20
C VAL A 134 5.58 -2.95 7.81
N ASP A 135 6.48 -3.24 8.75
CA ASP A 135 7.35 -2.24 9.40
C ASP A 135 8.81 -2.44 9.02
N GLY A 136 9.32 -1.49 8.25
CA GLY A 136 10.71 -1.36 7.86
C GLY A 136 11.39 -0.12 8.45
N CYS A 137 10.80 0.57 9.43
CA CYS A 137 11.27 1.88 9.93
C CYS A 137 12.50 1.83 10.86
N SER A 138 13.29 0.76 10.82
CA SER A 138 14.52 0.63 11.61
C SER A 138 15.53 1.76 11.34
N PRO A 139 16.36 2.16 12.33
CA PRO A 139 17.38 3.19 12.13
C PRO A 139 18.36 2.91 10.98
N SER A 140 18.67 1.64 10.71
CA SER A 140 19.48 1.21 9.57
C SER A 140 18.83 1.54 8.22
N ASN A 141 17.49 1.44 8.15
CA ASN A 141 16.74 1.77 6.93
C ASN A 141 16.56 3.28 6.76
N ALA A 142 16.51 4.04 7.86
CA ALA A 142 16.52 5.51 7.82
C ALA A 142 17.87 6.05 7.29
N ALA A 143 19.00 5.46 7.71
CA ALA A 143 20.34 5.88 7.28
C ALA A 143 20.64 5.53 5.81
N ALA A 144 20.07 4.44 5.28
CA ALA A 144 20.21 4.07 3.88
C ALA A 144 19.42 5.00 2.92
N GLY A 145 18.61 5.94 3.44
CA GLY A 145 17.74 6.88 2.70
C GLY A 145 18.42 7.86 1.73
N VAL A 146 19.73 7.76 1.53
CA VAL A 146 20.54 8.72 0.76
C VAL A 146 20.62 8.38 -0.74
N GLY A 147 20.19 7.18 -1.16
CA GLY A 147 20.14 6.77 -2.57
C GLY A 147 18.74 6.89 -3.19
N GLY A 148 18.64 7.38 -4.43
CA GLY A 148 17.39 7.53 -5.19
C GLY A 148 16.79 6.21 -5.72
N GLY A 149 17.08 5.08 -5.09
CA GLY A 149 16.59 3.76 -5.52
C GLY A 149 15.34 3.31 -4.77
N LYS A 150 14.52 2.48 -5.43
CA LYS A 150 13.39 1.77 -4.84
C LYS A 150 13.82 0.97 -3.60
N ARG A 151 13.07 1.10 -2.52
CA ARG A 151 13.27 0.33 -1.28
C ARG A 151 12.28 -0.82 -1.21
N VAL A 152 12.69 -1.94 -0.62
CA VAL A 152 11.88 -3.15 -0.55
C VAL A 152 11.76 -3.58 0.90
N PHE A 153 10.53 -3.85 1.34
CA PHE A 153 10.18 -4.28 2.68
C PHE A 153 9.23 -5.48 2.61
N GLY A 154 9.22 -6.32 3.64
CA GLY A 154 8.51 -7.60 3.65
C GLY A 154 9.32 -8.76 3.06
N ASP A 155 8.83 -10.00 3.22
CA ASP A 155 9.52 -11.20 2.74
C ASP A 155 9.18 -11.49 1.27
N GLU A 156 10.20 -11.51 0.41
CA GLU A 156 10.14 -11.90 -1.01
C GLU A 156 9.55 -13.29 -1.26
N ARG A 157 9.59 -14.19 -0.26
CA ARG A 157 9.27 -15.60 -0.45
C ARG A 157 7.87 -16.03 -0.02
N GLY A 158 7.10 -15.18 0.66
CA GLY A 158 5.74 -15.49 1.09
C GLY A 158 5.65 -16.67 2.07
N GLY A 159 4.77 -16.57 3.07
CA GLY A 159 4.46 -17.71 3.94
C GLY A 159 4.03 -18.91 3.09
N GLY A 160 4.57 -20.08 3.42
CA GLY A 160 4.50 -21.31 2.64
C GLY A 160 3.14 -21.60 2.00
N VAL A 161 3.22 -21.98 0.73
CA VAL A 161 2.18 -22.68 -0.03
C VAL A 161 1.61 -23.82 0.83
N VAL A 162 0.41 -23.65 1.36
CA VAL A 162 -0.42 -24.80 1.75
C VAL A 162 -1.26 -25.13 0.54
N ALA A 163 -0.92 -26.27 -0.06
CA ALA A 163 -1.68 -26.92 -1.12
C ALA A 163 -3.02 -27.46 -0.60
#